data_AF-A0A7K3YZL2-F1
#
_entry.id   AF-A0A7K3YZL2-F1
#
_cell.length_a   1.000
_cell.length_b   1.000
_cell.length_c   1.000
_cell.angle_alpha   90.00
_cell.angle_beta   90.00
_cell.angle_gamma   90.00
#
_symmetry.space_group_name_H-M   'P 1'
#
loop_
_entity.id
_entity.type
_entity.pdbx_description
1 polymer ?
#
loop_
_entity_poly.entity_id
_entity_poly.type
_entity_poly.pdbx_seq_one_letter_code
_entity_poly.pdbx_strand_id
1 'polypeptide(L)'
;MRLVVTQRNSGAVYTADRAGEPPRTDSYRERLLKYIPAEALVFFVAVYGSTYSIIGMQSYYFLIARWILLAGIAVTILWLWKVEGVTDPVQLVISTVGFIAWIFAFGVIPITELPWFNQVVSALFLPLYVFGSPFIGGIPDRW
;
A
#
# COMPACT_ATOMS: atom_id res chain seq x y z
N MET A 1 38.57 19.83 10.12
CA MET A 1 37.21 19.66 9.57
C MET A 1 36.46 18.69 10.46
N ARG A 2 35.40 19.14 11.13
CA ARG A 2 34.64 18.37 12.13
C ARG A 2 33.37 17.87 11.46
N LEU A 3 33.25 16.55 11.27
CA LEU A 3 32.05 15.93 10.74
C LEU A 3 30.93 16.08 11.78
N VAL A 4 29.91 16.87 11.43
CA VAL A 4 28.66 16.99 12.19
C VAL A 4 27.78 15.83 11.75
N VAL A 5 27.78 14.76 12.54
CA VAL A 5 26.79 13.68 12.42
C VAL A 5 25.49 14.20 13.02
N THR A 6 24.54 14.60 12.19
CA THR A 6 23.17 14.93 12.61
C THR A 6 22.50 13.67 13.13
N GLN A 7 22.49 13.53 14.45
CA GLN A 7 21.74 12.53 15.19
C GLN A 7 20.23 12.87 15.11
N ARG A 8 19.62 12.72 13.93
CA ARG A 8 18.19 13.00 13.72
C ARG A 8 17.40 11.69 13.76
N ASN A 9 16.81 11.42 14.93
CA ASN A 9 15.79 10.40 15.20
C ASN A 9 16.18 8.93 15.04
N SER A 10 16.83 8.37 16.07
CA SER A 10 16.83 6.92 16.30
C SER A 10 16.59 6.55 17.77
N GLY A 11 15.98 7.43 18.57
CA GLY A 11 15.75 7.15 19.99
C GLY A 11 14.68 8.01 20.62
N ALA A 12 13.43 7.54 20.57
CA ALA A 12 12.36 7.89 21.51
C ALA A 12 11.32 6.76 21.36
N VAL A 13 11.60 5.57 21.89
CA VAL A 13 11.15 5.19 23.24
C VAL A 13 9.67 5.55 23.43
N TYR A 14 8.84 4.56 23.20
CA TYR A 14 7.45 4.47 23.66
C TYR A 14 7.40 4.67 25.18
N THR A 15 7.26 5.90 25.67
CA THR A 15 6.88 6.14 27.06
C THR A 15 5.98 7.37 27.22
N ALA A 16 4.88 7.10 27.91
CA ALA A 16 4.04 8.01 28.69
C ALA A 16 3.22 9.06 27.93
N ASP A 17 1.97 8.65 27.68
CA ASP A 17 0.75 9.43 27.84
C ASP A 17 0.89 10.48 28.97
N ARG A 18 1.25 11.72 28.60
CA ARG A 18 1.17 12.88 29.49
C ARG A 18 -0.12 13.61 29.14
N ALA A 19 -1.07 13.54 30.07
CA ALA A 19 -2.29 14.35 30.06
C ALA A 19 -1.95 15.84 29.85
N GLY A 20 -2.16 16.34 28.63
CA GLY A 20 -1.99 17.75 28.30
C GLY A 20 -1.17 18.07 27.05
N GLU A 21 -0.51 17.11 26.39
CA GLU A 21 0.08 17.38 25.06
C GLU A 21 -1.03 17.47 23.99
N PRO A 22 -1.03 18.50 23.12
CA PRO A 22 -1.94 18.54 21.97
C PRO A 22 -1.73 17.28 21.12
N PRO A 23 -2.81 16.73 20.51
CA PRO A 23 -2.72 15.48 19.77
C PRO A 23 -1.56 15.55 18.78
N ARG A 24 -0.60 14.64 18.92
CA ARG A 24 0.56 14.57 18.02
C ARG A 24 0.04 14.30 16.63
N THR A 25 0.09 15.31 15.77
CA THR A 25 -0.19 15.19 14.35
C THR A 25 0.91 14.35 13.73
N ASP A 26 0.54 13.24 13.09
CA ASP A 26 1.48 12.37 12.38
C ASP A 26 2.39 13.16 11.43
N SER A 27 3.67 12.79 11.41
CA SER A 27 4.64 13.30 10.46
C SER A 27 4.24 12.92 9.03
N TYR A 28 4.63 13.74 8.05
CA TYR A 28 4.39 13.46 6.62
C TYR A 28 4.80 12.04 6.22
N ARG A 29 5.92 11.55 6.75
CA ARG A 29 6.41 10.19 6.50
C ARG A 29 5.45 9.12 7.02
N GLU A 30 4.88 9.31 8.22
CA GLU A 30 3.95 8.37 8.84
C GLU A 30 2.64 8.31 8.06
N ARG A 31 2.14 9.47 7.62
CA ARG A 31 0.98 9.55 6.73
C ARG A 31 1.23 8.88 5.38
N LEU A 32 2.41 9.05 4.78
CA LEU A 32 2.73 8.40 3.52
C LEU A 32 2.80 6.88 3.65
N LEU A 33 3.36 6.37 4.75
CA LEU A 33 3.44 4.94 5.02
C LEU A 33 2.05 4.30 5.20
N LYS A 34 1.09 5.02 5.81
CA LYS A 34 -0.33 4.58 5.91
C LYS A 34 -0.97 4.26 4.57
N TYR A 35 -0.52 4.91 3.50
CA TYR A 35 -1.11 4.78 2.16
C TYR A 35 -0.53 3.66 1.31
N ILE A 36 0.55 3.03 1.75
CA ILE A 36 1.25 1.99 1.01
C ILE A 36 1.03 0.66 1.74
N PRO A 37 0.18 -0.24 1.21
CA PRO A 37 -0.04 -1.55 1.80
C PRO A 37 1.14 -2.49 1.47
N ALA A 38 2.31 -2.20 2.04
CA ALA A 38 3.58 -2.82 1.67
C ALA A 38 3.56 -4.35 1.88
N GLU A 39 2.94 -4.82 2.96
CA GLU A 39 2.79 -6.22 3.31
C GLU A 39 1.99 -6.98 2.24
N ALA A 40 0.87 -6.40 1.80
CA ALA A 40 0.05 -6.98 0.75
C ALA A 40 0.77 -6.97 -0.60
N LEU A 41 1.56 -5.92 -0.90
CA LEU A 41 2.37 -5.86 -2.11
C LEU A 41 3.45 -6.94 -2.13
N VAL A 42 4.15 -7.13 -1.02
CA VAL A 42 5.18 -8.18 -0.89
C VAL A 42 4.55 -9.55 -1.08
N PHE A 43 3.43 -9.83 -0.41
CA PHE A 43 2.68 -11.06 -0.57
C PHE A 43 2.27 -11.27 -2.04
N PHE A 44 1.66 -10.26 -2.65
CA PHE A 44 1.18 -10.33 -4.01
C PHE A 44 2.32 -10.59 -5.00
N VAL A 45 3.41 -9.83 -4.95
CA VAL A 45 4.55 -9.98 -5.86
C VAL A 45 5.20 -11.36 -5.72
N ALA A 46 5.36 -11.84 -4.48
CA ALA A 46 5.92 -13.16 -4.23
C ALA A 46 5.06 -14.27 -4.83
N VAL A 47 3.75 -14.25 -4.57
CA VAL A 47 2.81 -15.27 -5.07
C VAL A 47 2.60 -15.16 -6.57
N TYR A 48 2.37 -13.95 -7.08
CA TYR A 48 2.14 -13.72 -8.51
C TYR A 48 3.36 -14.07 -9.35
N GLY A 49 4.55 -13.59 -8.96
CA GLY A 49 5.80 -13.80 -9.68
C GLY A 49 6.25 -15.26 -9.67
N SER A 50 6.15 -15.95 -8.52
CA SER A 50 6.45 -17.38 -8.44
C SER A 50 5.46 -18.21 -9.27
N THR A 51 4.15 -17.91 -9.18
CA THR A 51 3.14 -18.61 -9.97
C THR A 51 3.34 -18.41 -11.47
N TYR A 52 3.64 -17.17 -11.90
CA TYR A 52 3.95 -16.89 -13.31
C TYR A 52 5.16 -17.69 -13.80
N SER A 53 6.20 -17.81 -12.98
CA SER A 53 7.41 -18.56 -13.34
C SER A 53 7.16 -20.06 -13.52
N ILE A 54 6.21 -20.65 -12.79
CA ILE A 54 5.93 -22.09 -12.83
C ILE A 54 4.91 -22.43 -13.93
N ILE A 55 3.85 -21.63 -14.06
CA ILE A 55 2.68 -21.98 -14.89
C ILE A 55 2.23 -20.86 -15.84
N GLY A 56 3.02 -19.80 -16.05
CA GLY A 56 2.60 -18.61 -16.82
C GLY A 56 2.20 -18.87 -18.28
N MET A 57 2.66 -19.98 -18.87
CA MET A 57 2.30 -20.38 -20.24
C MET A 57 1.04 -21.28 -20.31
N GLN A 58 0.47 -21.67 -19.17
CA GLN A 58 -0.69 -22.55 -19.13
C GLN A 58 -1.98 -21.79 -19.39
N SER A 59 -2.92 -22.41 -20.11
CA SER A 59 -4.20 -21.78 -20.49
C SER A 59 -5.05 -21.34 -19.28
N TYR A 60 -4.94 -22.04 -18.16
CA TYR A 60 -5.67 -21.74 -16.92
C TYR A 60 -4.97 -20.70 -16.04
N TYR A 61 -3.74 -20.27 -16.38
CA TYR A 61 -3.00 -19.29 -15.59
C TYR A 61 -3.77 -17.98 -15.41
N PHE A 62 -4.49 -17.55 -16.44
CA PHE A 62 -5.30 -16.34 -16.39
C PHE A 62 -6.35 -16.36 -15.26
N LEU A 63 -7.01 -17.50 -15.07
CA LEU A 63 -7.98 -17.67 -14.00
C LEU A 63 -7.29 -17.61 -12.63
N ILE A 64 -6.14 -18.27 -12.48
CA ILE A 64 -5.36 -18.26 -11.23
C ILE A 64 -4.86 -16.84 -10.91
N ALA A 65 -4.36 -16.11 -11.91
CA ALA A 65 -3.88 -14.75 -11.74
C ALA A 65 -4.99 -13.80 -11.22
N ARG A 66 -6.24 -13.97 -11.66
CA ARG A 66 -7.40 -13.24 -11.13
C ARG A 66 -7.67 -13.58 -9.66
N TRP A 67 -7.55 -14.86 -9.27
CA TRP A 67 -7.69 -15.26 -7.87
C TRP A 67 -6.56 -14.72 -6.99
N ILE A 68 -5.33 -14.66 -7.50
CA ILE A 68 -4.19 -14.05 -6.79
C ILE A 68 -4.44 -12.55 -6.57
N LEU A 69 -5.00 -11.85 -7.55
CA LEU A 69 -5.39 -10.44 -7.40
C LEU A 69 -6.45 -10.26 -6.31
N LEU A 70 -7.51 -11.05 -6.34
CA LEU A 70 -8.55 -11.01 -5.30
C LEU A 70 -7.99 -11.36 -3.92
N ALA A 71 -7.08 -12.33 -3.84
CA ALA A 71 -6.39 -12.67 -2.61
C ALA A 71 -5.53 -11.50 -2.10
N GLY A 72 -4.82 -10.77 -2.97
CA GLY A 72 -4.06 -9.58 -2.58
C GLY A 72 -4.93 -8.45 -2.00
N ILE A 73 -6.10 -8.22 -2.60
CA ILE A 73 -7.10 -7.27 -2.07
C ILE A 73 -7.61 -7.74 -0.70
N ALA A 74 -7.98 -9.01 -0.59
CA ALA A 74 -8.46 -9.60 0.65
C ALA A 74 -7.38 -9.53 1.76
N VAL A 75 -6.12 -9.83 1.44
CA VAL A 75 -4.99 -9.72 2.35
C VAL A 75 -4.82 -8.27 2.82
N THR A 76 -4.93 -7.28 1.92
CA THR A 76 -4.85 -5.86 2.29
C THR A 76 -5.90 -5.51 3.35
N ILE A 77 -7.16 -5.85 3.11
CA ILE A 77 -8.27 -5.54 4.01
C ILE A 77 -8.15 -6.30 5.33
N LEU A 78 -7.89 -7.61 5.27
CA LEU A 78 -7.80 -8.47 6.45
C LEU A 78 -6.61 -8.09 7.33
N TRP A 79 -5.47 -7.73 6.73
CA TRP A 79 -4.28 -7.29 7.47
C TRP A 79 -4.53 -5.99 8.21
N LEU A 80 -5.04 -4.97 7.52
CA LEU A 80 -5.39 -3.68 8.13
C LEU A 80 -6.39 -3.85 9.27
N TRP A 81 -7.41 -4.70 9.07
CA TRP A 81 -8.45 -4.89 10.07
C TRP A 81 -8.00 -5.72 11.28
N LYS A 82 -7.24 -6.80 11.07
CA LYS A 82 -6.89 -7.75 12.14
C LYS A 82 -5.54 -7.49 12.79
N VAL A 83 -4.55 -7.03 12.05
CA VAL A 83 -3.18 -6.85 12.53
C VAL A 83 -2.95 -5.43 12.97
N GLU A 84 -3.33 -4.46 12.13
CA GLU A 84 -3.17 -3.03 12.45
C GLU A 84 -4.35 -2.47 13.26
N GLY A 85 -5.46 -3.20 13.36
CA GLY A 85 -6.63 -2.79 14.14
C GLY A 85 -7.36 -1.58 13.56
N VAL A 86 -7.15 -1.27 12.28
CA VAL A 86 -7.79 -0.13 11.61
C VAL A 86 -9.28 -0.41 11.51
N THR A 87 -10.07 0.49 12.08
CA THR A 87 -11.55 0.44 12.06
C THR A 87 -12.16 1.54 11.21
N ASP A 88 -11.37 2.53 10.77
CA ASP A 88 -11.84 3.61 9.91
C ASP A 88 -12.05 3.12 8.48
N PRO A 89 -13.29 3.14 7.95
CA PRO A 89 -13.58 2.71 6.58
C PRO A 89 -12.85 3.56 5.52
N VAL A 90 -12.58 4.84 5.79
CA VAL A 90 -11.86 5.71 4.84
C VAL A 90 -10.43 5.22 4.66
N GLN A 91 -9.76 4.86 5.75
CA GLN A 91 -8.40 4.33 5.70
C GLN A 91 -8.36 2.97 4.97
N LEU A 92 -9.30 2.07 5.24
CA LEU A 92 -9.38 0.79 4.52
C LEU A 92 -9.56 0.99 3.02
N VAL A 93 -10.46 1.90 2.63
CA VAL A 93 -10.70 2.20 1.21
C VAL A 93 -9.46 2.78 0.55
N ILE A 94 -8.80 3.75 1.18
CA ILE A 94 -7.62 4.38 0.58
C ILE A 94 -6.48 3.37 0.45
N SER A 95 -6.19 2.57 1.48
CA SER A 95 -5.14 1.55 1.39
C SER A 95 -5.46 0.48 0.34
N THR A 96 -6.74 0.10 0.18
CA THR A 96 -7.18 -0.83 -0.87
C THR A 96 -7.00 -0.22 -2.27
N VAL A 97 -7.38 1.06 -2.44
CA VAL A 97 -7.15 1.79 -3.70
C VAL A 97 -5.66 1.92 -3.98
N GLY A 98 -4.84 2.14 -2.96
CA GLY A 98 -3.38 2.16 -3.07
C GLY A 98 -2.83 0.83 -3.57
N PHE A 99 -3.28 -0.30 -3.01
CA PHE A 99 -2.92 -1.63 -3.51
C PHE A 99 -3.25 -1.76 -5.00
N ILE A 100 -4.48 -1.41 -5.39
CA ILE A 100 -4.91 -1.46 -6.80
C ILE A 100 -4.03 -0.58 -7.68
N ALA A 101 -3.71 0.65 -7.25
CA ALA A 101 -2.85 1.56 -8.00
C ALA A 101 -1.47 0.95 -8.31
N TRP A 102 -0.89 0.26 -7.32
CA TRP A 102 0.36 -0.47 -7.50
C TRP A 102 0.23 -1.63 -8.49
N ILE A 103 -0.85 -2.42 -8.40
CA ILE A 103 -1.08 -3.53 -9.32
C ILE A 103 -1.23 -3.05 -10.78
N PHE A 104 -1.94 -1.92 -10.98
CA PHE A 104 -2.06 -1.30 -12.30
C PHE A 104 -0.70 -0.87 -12.84
N ALA A 105 0.17 -0.32 -12.00
CA ALA A 105 1.52 0.07 -12.40
C ALA A 105 2.40 -1.12 -12.77
N PHE A 106 2.22 -2.27 -12.11
CA PHE A 106 2.96 -3.50 -12.45
C PHE A 106 2.55 -4.10 -13.80
N GLY A 107 1.39 -3.75 -14.36
CA GLY A 107 0.93 -4.28 -15.65
C GLY A 107 0.77 -5.80 -15.62
N VAL A 108 0.16 -6.33 -14.55
CA VAL A 108 -0.07 -7.78 -14.43
C VAL A 108 -1.16 -8.27 -15.39
N ILE A 109 -1.05 -9.52 -15.79
CA ILE A 109 -1.92 -10.18 -16.79
C ILE A 109 -3.44 -9.94 -16.56
N PRO A 110 -3.98 -10.03 -15.34
CA PRO A 110 -5.41 -9.73 -15.10
C PRO A 110 -5.85 -8.32 -15.51
N ILE A 111 -4.91 -7.36 -15.48
CA ILE A 111 -5.17 -5.96 -15.79
C ILE A 111 -4.91 -5.67 -17.27
N THR A 112 -3.86 -6.25 -17.86
CA THR A 112 -3.50 -6.00 -19.26
C THR A 112 -4.50 -6.55 -20.27
N GLU A 113 -5.31 -7.53 -19.86
CA GLU A 113 -6.37 -8.16 -20.67
C GLU A 113 -7.66 -7.32 -20.72
N LEU A 114 -7.74 -6.21 -19.99
CA LEU A 114 -8.91 -5.33 -20.04
C LEU A 114 -8.90 -4.55 -21.37
N PRO A 115 -10.03 -4.50 -22.11
CA PRO A 115 -10.06 -3.91 -23.46
C PRO A 115 -9.78 -2.40 -23.48
N TRP A 116 -9.91 -1.74 -22.33
CA TRP A 116 -9.63 -0.31 -22.12
C TRP A 116 -8.29 -0.08 -21.42
N PHE A 117 -7.51 -1.12 -21.15
CA PHE A 117 -6.23 -0.98 -20.49
C PHE A 117 -5.23 -0.23 -21.37
N ASN A 118 -4.59 0.77 -20.78
CA ASN A 118 -3.47 1.46 -21.38
C ASN A 118 -2.32 1.48 -20.38
N GLN A 119 -1.17 0.91 -20.76
CA GLN A 119 0.01 0.81 -19.89
C GLN A 119 0.51 2.18 -19.44
N VAL A 120 0.47 3.19 -20.32
CA VAL A 120 0.93 4.56 -20.01
C VAL A 120 0.00 5.19 -18.98
N VAL A 121 -1.31 5.11 -19.18
CA VAL A 121 -2.31 5.62 -18.22
C VAL A 121 -2.14 4.94 -16.85
N SER A 122 -1.93 3.63 -16.84
CA SER A 122 -1.75 2.86 -15.61
C SER A 122 -0.44 3.18 -14.89
N ALA A 123 0.65 3.38 -15.63
CA ALA A 123 1.93 3.83 -15.06
C ALA A 123 1.85 5.25 -14.50
N LEU A 124 1.06 6.14 -15.10
CA LEU A 124 0.81 7.50 -14.60
C LEU A 124 -0.15 7.53 -13.41
N PHE A 125 -1.01 6.54 -13.25
CA PHE A 125 -1.96 6.47 -12.14
C PHE A 125 -1.26 6.39 -10.78
N LEU A 126 -0.18 5.60 -10.67
CA LEU A 126 0.55 5.44 -9.42
C LEU A 126 1.20 6.74 -8.90
N PRO A 127 2.00 7.50 -9.68
CA PRO A 127 2.54 8.77 -9.20
C PRO A 127 1.41 9.75 -8.88
N LEU A 128 0.32 9.78 -9.66
CA LEU A 128 -0.84 10.61 -9.32
C LEU A 128 -1.44 10.23 -7.95
N TYR A 129 -1.54 8.93 -7.65
CA TYR A 129 -2.00 8.46 -6.34
C TYR A 129 -1.02 8.83 -5.22
N VAL A 130 0.28 8.58 -5.41
CA VAL A 130 1.31 8.84 -4.37
C VAL A 130 1.44 10.34 -4.08
N PHE A 131 1.47 11.19 -5.10
CA PHE A 131 1.54 12.65 -4.94
C PHE A 131 0.18 13.28 -4.61
N GLY A 132 -0.92 12.63 -4.96
CA GLY A 132 -2.28 13.08 -4.68
C GLY A 132 -2.78 12.72 -3.28
N SER A 133 -2.34 11.59 -2.72
CA SER A 133 -2.77 11.12 -1.39
C SER A 133 -2.61 12.13 -0.24
N PRO A 134 -1.58 13.01 -0.21
CA PRO A 134 -1.47 14.02 0.85
C PRO A 134 -2.57 15.09 0.81
N PHE A 135 -3.25 15.27 -0.32
CA PHE A 135 -4.34 16.24 -0.47
C PHE A 135 -5.71 15.70 -0.02
N ILE A 136 -5.80 14.40 0.27
CA ILE A 136 -7.03 13.77 0.75
C ILE A 136 -7.17 14.09 2.25
N GLY A 137 -8.01 15.08 2.57
CA GLY A 137 -8.39 15.41 3.94
C GLY A 137 -9.41 14.40 4.50
N GLY A 138 -9.17 13.87 5.71
CA GLY A 138 -10.11 12.96 6.38
C GLY A 138 -9.47 11.82 7.19
N ILE A 139 -8.13 11.73 7.24
CA ILE A 139 -7.48 10.63 7.97
C ILE A 139 -7.34 10.98 9.45
N PRO A 140 -7.76 10.08 10.35
CA PRO A 140 -7.53 10.24 11.77
C PRO A 140 -6.04 10.41 12.06
N ASP A 141 -5.71 11.43 12.85
CA ASP A 141 -4.35 11.65 13.36
C ASP A 141 -3.89 10.56 14.34
N ARG A 142 -4.71 9.52 14.56
CA ARG A 142 -4.53 8.52 15.62
C ARG A 142 -4.85 7.14 15.06
N TRP A 143 -4.01 6.17 15.39
CA TRP A 143 -4.32 4.73 15.26
C TRP A 143 -5.10 4.27 16.49
#